data_AF-A0AAV4PD03-F1
#
_entry.id   AF-A0AAV4PD03-F1
#
_cell.length_a   1.000
_cell.length_b   1.000
_cell.length_c   1.000
_cell.angle_alpha   90.00
_cell.angle_beta   90.00
_cell.angle_gamma   90.00
#
_symmetry.space_group_name_H-M   'P 1'
#
loop_
_entity.id
_entity.type
_entity.pdbx_description
1 polymer ?
#
loop_
_entity_poly.entity_id
_entity_poly.type
_entity_poly.pdbx_seq_one_letter_code
_entity_poly.pdbx_strand_id
1 'polypeptide(L)'
;MDSQPTLQIVCQAIYSLYHNPDTAEKEKASTYLGELQRSVFAWKIADELLQHRGDLESCYFAAQTMRTKIQFSFHELPSESHSSLRDSLFKSH
;
A
#
# COMPACT_ATOMS: atom_id res chain seq x y z
N MET A 1 17.79 -8.88 -6.30
CA MET A 1 17.27 -9.25 -4.97
C MET A 1 15.84 -8.72 -4.89
N ASP A 2 14.87 -9.43 -5.44
CA ASP A 2 13.44 -9.08 -5.32
C ASP A 2 12.95 -9.50 -3.94
N SER A 3 13.33 -8.72 -2.92
CA SER A 3 12.87 -8.95 -1.56
C SER A 3 11.49 -8.34 -1.42
N GLN A 4 10.51 -9.16 -1.07
CA GLN A 4 9.15 -8.70 -0.79
C GLN A 4 9.23 -7.51 0.20
N PRO A 5 8.62 -6.36 -0.12
CA PRO A 5 8.65 -5.21 0.77
C PRO A 5 7.94 -5.55 2.08
N THR A 6 8.53 -5.20 3.21
CA THR A 6 7.95 -5.42 4.54
C THR A 6 7.08 -4.22 4.92
N LEU A 7 5.98 -4.45 5.64
CA LEU A 7 5.09 -3.40 6.15
C LEU A 7 5.87 -2.24 6.81
N GLN A 8 6.86 -2.56 7.65
CA GLN A 8 7.69 -1.58 8.35
C GLN A 8 8.44 -0.64 7.38
N ILE A 9 8.97 -1.17 6.28
CA ILE A 9 9.69 -0.36 5.26
C ILE A 9 8.70 0.59 4.57
N VAL A 10 7.49 0.11 4.29
CA VAL A 10 6.45 0.90 3.65
C VAL A 10 5.94 2.00 4.58
N CYS A 11 5.67 1.69 5.85
CA CYS A 11 5.35 2.72 6.85
C CYS A 11 6.47 3.75 6.98
N GLN A 12 7.74 3.33 7.02
CA GLN A 12 8.87 4.25 7.09
C GLN A 12 8.96 5.14 5.85
N ALA A 13 8.73 4.59 4.66
CA ALA A 13 8.71 5.37 3.42
C ALA A 13 7.54 6.38 3.41
N ILE A 14 6.35 5.98 3.86
CA ILE A 14 5.20 6.89 4.00
C ILE A 14 5.54 8.00 5.00
N TYR A 15 6.05 7.65 6.18
CA TYR A 15 6.46 8.63 7.17
C TYR A 15 7.51 9.61 6.61
N SER A 16 8.53 9.10 5.90
CA SER A 16 9.52 9.95 5.24
C SER A 16 8.91 10.86 4.18
N LEU A 17 7.91 10.40 3.43
CA LEU A 17 7.22 11.21 2.42
C LEU A 17 6.47 12.40 3.05
N TYR A 18 5.90 12.25 4.24
CA TYR A 18 5.11 13.30 4.89
C TYR A 18 5.92 14.16 5.87
N HIS A 19 6.81 13.57 6.65
CA HIS A 19 7.50 14.23 7.77
C HIS A 19 8.95 14.63 7.49
N ASN A 20 9.61 14.06 6.47
CA ASN A 20 11.02 14.36 6.24
C ASN A 20 11.19 15.77 5.64
N PRO A 21 12.04 16.65 6.22
CA PRO A 21 12.33 17.96 5.64
C PRO A 21 13.23 17.89 4.41
N ASP A 22 13.96 16.79 4.20
CA ASP A 22 14.86 16.62 3.06
C ASP A 22 14.09 16.21 1.79
N THR A 23 14.10 17.09 0.78
CA THR A 23 13.39 16.86 -0.50
C THR A 23 13.91 15.63 -1.26
N ALA A 24 15.20 15.31 -1.18
CA ALA A 24 15.78 14.17 -1.88
C ALA A 24 15.31 12.85 -1.26
N GLU A 25 15.21 12.77 0.06
CA GLU A 25 14.65 11.60 0.74
C GLU A 25 13.14 11.43 0.48
N LYS A 26 12.40 12.55 0.39
CA LYS A 26 10.98 12.50 -0.03
C LYS A 26 10.81 11.97 -1.44
N GLU A 27 11.63 12.41 -2.39
CA GLU A 27 11.58 11.92 -3.77
C GLU A 27 11.90 10.42 -3.85
N LYS A 28 12.90 9.95 -3.09
CA LYS A 28 13.21 8.51 -2.98
C LYS A 28 12.04 7.72 -2.41
N ALA A 29 11.43 8.21 -1.32
CA ALA A 29 10.26 7.58 -0.73
C ALA A 29 9.06 7.54 -1.69
N SER A 30 8.79 8.65 -2.38
CA SER A 30 7.74 8.77 -3.39
C SER A 30 7.95 7.77 -4.53
N THR A 31 9.18 7.69 -5.05
CA THR A 31 9.56 6.75 -6.12
C THR A 31 9.35 5.31 -5.66
N TYR A 32 9.88 4.95 -4.49
CA TYR A 32 9.73 3.62 -3.91
C TYR A 32 8.26 3.22 -3.72
N LEU A 33 7.44 4.12 -3.16
CA LEU A 33 6.01 3.88 -2.97
C LEU A 33 5.25 3.78 -4.30
N GLY A 34 5.67 4.54 -5.32
CA GLY A 34 5.11 4.45 -6.67
C GLY A 34 5.42 3.11 -7.35
N GLU A 35 6.64 2.60 -7.19
CA GLU A 35 7.02 1.26 -7.67
C GLU A 35 6.26 0.16 -6.93
N LEU A 36 6.11 0.30 -5.61
CA LEU A 36 5.30 -0.61 -4.80
C LEU A 36 3.86 -0.67 -5.30
N GLN A 37 3.22 0.48 -5.56
CA GLN A 37 1.84 0.55 -6.06
C GLN A 37 1.65 -0.18 -7.39
N ARG A 38 2.65 -0.16 -8.27
CA ARG A 38 2.61 -0.89 -9.54
C ARG A 38 2.83 -2.38 -9.38
N SER A 39 3.53 -2.81 -8.34
CA SER A 39 3.83 -4.22 -8.09
C SER A 39 2.61 -5.02 -7.62
N VAL A 40 2.63 -6.34 -7.81
CA VAL A 40 1.65 -7.26 -7.23
C VAL A 40 1.66 -7.26 -5.70
N PHE A 41 2.80 -6.89 -5.09
CA PHE A 41 2.93 -6.81 -3.63
C PHE A 41 2.05 -5.71 -3.00
N ALA A 42 1.65 -4.69 -3.77
CA ALA A 42 0.78 -3.62 -3.27
C ALA A 42 -0.56 -4.13 -2.73
N TRP A 43 -1.11 -5.21 -3.31
CA TRP A 43 -2.34 -5.82 -2.81
C TRP A 43 -2.21 -6.27 -1.35
N LYS A 44 -1.17 -7.05 -1.08
CA LYS A 44 -0.90 -7.59 0.25
C LYS A 44 -0.57 -6.48 1.24
N ILE A 45 0.32 -5.57 0.87
CA ILE A 45 0.74 -4.48 1.76
C ILE A 45 -0.41 -3.54 2.09
N ALA A 46 -1.25 -3.18 1.11
CA ALA A 46 -2.40 -2.34 1.37
C ALA A 46 -3.40 -3.02 2.30
N ASP A 47 -3.64 -4.33 2.15
CA ASP A 47 -4.51 -5.09 3.07
C ASP A 47 -3.92 -5.11 4.50
N GLU A 48 -2.64 -5.43 4.65
CA GLU A 48 -1.99 -5.44 5.96
C GLU A 48 -1.98 -4.04 6.61
N LEU A 49 -1.72 -2.97 5.85
CA LEU A 49 -1.77 -1.59 6.35
C LEU A 49 -3.18 -1.20 6.83
N LEU A 50 -4.23 -1.60 6.10
CA LEU A 50 -5.62 -1.34 6.47
C LEU A 50 -6.03 -2.13 7.73
N GLN A 51 -5.55 -3.37 7.87
CA GLN A 51 -5.80 -4.19 9.05
C GLN A 51 -5.08 -3.66 10.29
N HIS A 52 -3.83 -3.21 10.14
CA HIS A 52 -3.02 -2.74 11.26
C HIS A 52 -3.49 -1.39 11.82
N ARG A 53 -4.33 -0.65 11.07
CA ARG A 53 -4.87 0.69 11.42
C ARG A 53 -3.86 1.56 12.16
N GLY A 54 -2.70 1.77 11.53
CA GLY A 54 -1.68 2.68 12.04
C GLY A 54 -2.07 4.14 11.87
N ASP A 55 -1.12 4.95 11.43
CA ASP A 55 -1.33 6.38 11.19
C ASP A 55 -2.31 6.65 10.04
N LEU A 56 -2.95 7.81 10.10
CA LEU A 56 -3.90 8.27 9.08
C LEU A 56 -3.26 8.28 7.69
N GLU A 57 -2.00 8.70 7.57
CA GLU A 57 -1.27 8.71 6.28
C GLU A 57 -1.07 7.30 5.71
N SER A 58 -0.72 6.34 6.57
CA SER A 58 -0.56 4.94 6.16
C SER A 58 -1.88 4.32 5.72
N CYS A 59 -2.95 4.59 6.46
CA CYS A 59 -4.29 4.12 6.13
C CYS A 59 -4.80 4.76 4.82
N TYR A 60 -4.57 6.06 4.63
CA TYR A 60 -4.91 6.78 3.40
C TYR A 60 -4.14 6.23 2.19
N PHE A 61 -2.83 6.04 2.33
CA PHE A 61 -2.00 5.45 1.29
C PHE A 61 -2.48 4.05 0.90
N ALA A 62 -2.80 3.22 1.89
CA ALA A 62 -3.28 1.86 1.68
C ALA A 62 -4.64 1.85 0.98
N ALA A 63 -5.59 2.66 1.43
CA ALA A 63 -6.91 2.78 0.81
C ALA A 63 -6.81 3.29 -0.64
N GLN A 64 -5.97 4.31 -0.89
CA GLN A 64 -5.74 4.84 -2.22
C GLN A 64 -5.10 3.79 -3.14
N THR A 65 -4.09 3.08 -2.65
CA THR A 65 -3.41 2.01 -3.38
C THR A 65 -4.39 0.90 -3.74
N MET A 66 -5.19 0.44 -2.77
CA MET A 66 -6.18 -0.60 -2.98
C MET A 66 -7.22 -0.18 -4.02
N ARG A 67 -7.74 1.05 -3.94
CA ARG A 67 -8.68 1.59 -4.92
C ARG A 67 -8.09 1.59 -6.33
N THR A 68 -6.87 2.09 -6.51
CA THR A 68 -6.19 2.12 -7.81
C THR A 68 -5.98 0.70 -8.35
N LYS A 69 -5.54 -0.23 -7.49
CA LYS A 69 -5.33 -1.62 -7.89
C LYS A 69 -6.63 -2.30 -8.31
N ILE A 70 -7.74 -2.05 -7.61
CA ILE A 70 -9.08 -2.53 -8.00
C ILE A 70 -9.55 -1.88 -9.31
N GLN A 71 -9.20 -0.62 -9.59
CA GLN A 71 -9.63 0.05 -10.81
C GLN A 71 -8.83 -0.39 -12.05
N PHE A 72 -7.52 -0.57 -11.92
CA PHE A 72 -6.63 -0.79 -13.07
C PHE A 72 -6.07 -2.22 -13.19
N SER A 73 -5.88 -2.90 -12.06
CA SER A 73 -5.18 -4.18 -11.94
C SER A 73 -6.06 -5.29 -11.37
N PHE A 74 -7.39 -5.15 -11.42
CA PHE A 74 -8.31 -6.15 -10.86
C PHE A 74 -8.09 -7.55 -11.44
N HIS A 75 -7.68 -7.63 -12.70
CA HIS A 75 -7.38 -8.88 -13.41
C HIS A 75 -6.15 -9.64 -12.85
N GLU A 76 -5.30 -8.99 -12.05
CA GLU A 76 -4.15 -9.64 -11.39
C GLU A 76 -4.58 -10.53 -10.21
N LEU A 77 -5.79 -10.29 -9.67
CA LEU A 77 -6.31 -11.09 -8.57
C LEU A 77 -7.04 -12.32 -9.08
N PRO A 78 -6.81 -13.49 -8.45
CA PRO A 78 -7.63 -14.66 -8.72
C PRO A 78 -9.04 -14.45 -8.15
N SER A 79 -10.03 -15.07 -8.80
CA SER A 79 -11.45 -14.88 -8.48
C SER A 79 -11.82 -15.24 -7.04
N GLU A 80 -11.07 -16.16 -6.44
CA GLU A 80 -11.19 -16.57 -5.04
C GLU A 80 -10.83 -15.44 -4.06
N SER A 81 -9.82 -14.62 -4.40
CA SER A 81 -9.34 -13.53 -3.55
C SER A 81 -10.26 -12.31 -3.57
N HIS A 82 -11.13 -12.17 -4.58
CA HIS A 82 -12.08 -11.05 -4.67
C HIS A 82 -13.00 -10.96 -3.47
N SER A 83 -13.52 -12.11 -3.01
CA SER A 83 -14.45 -12.16 -1.87
C SER A 83 -13.74 -11.78 -0.58
N SER A 84 -12.56 -12.37 -0.32
CA SER A 84 -11.73 -12.03 0.85
C SER A 84 -11.35 -10.56 0.88
N LEU A 85 -10.96 -9.98 -0.26
CA LEU A 85 -10.52 -8.60 -0.34
C LEU A 85 -11.67 -7.61 -0.12
N ARG A 86 -12.86 -7.92 -0.66
CA ARG A 86 -14.08 -7.19 -0.36
C ARG A 86 -14.40 -7.26 1.13
N ASP A 87 -14.36 -8.45 1.73
CA ASP A 87 -14.71 -8.62 3.14
C ASP A 87 -13.71 -7.90 4.07
N SER A 88 -12.41 -7.86 3.73
CA SER A 88 -11.42 -7.01 4.41
C SER A 88 -11.78 -5.52 4.32
N LEU A 89 -12.15 -5.02 3.13
CA LEU A 89 -12.54 -3.62 2.93
C LEU A 89 -13.79 -3.24 3.72
N PHE A 90 -14.80 -4.11 3.77
CA PHE A 90 -16.02 -3.88 4.54
C PHE A 90 -15.83 -4.05 6.05
N LYS A 91 -14.94 -4.94 6.50
CA LYS A 91 -14.57 -5.07 7.93
C LYS A 91 -13.78 -3.89 8.46
N SER A 92 -13.13 -3.13 7.58
CA SER A 92 -12.37 -1.95 7.94
C SER A 92 -13.26 -0.73 8.29
N HIS A 93 -14.57 -0.90 8.48
CA HIS A 93 -15.48 0.17 8.95
C HIS A 93 -15.81 0.06 10.44
#